data_AF-A0A962IMA9-F1
#
_entry.id   AF-A0A962IMA9-F1
#
_cell.length_a   1.000
_cell.length_b   1.000
_cell.length_c   1.000
_cell.angle_alpha   90.00
_cell.angle_beta   90.00
_cell.angle_gamma   90.00
#
_symmetry.space_group_name_H-M   'P 1'
#
loop_
_entity.id
_entity.type
_entity.pdbx_description
1 polymer ?
#
loop_
_entity_poly.entity_id
_entity_poly.type
_entity_poly.pdbx_seq_one_letter_code
_entity_poly.pdbx_strand_id
1 'polypeptide(L)'
;MRMNRFGWALVGAGMLAMTSSALAYEDGQERGAATAQRQYTFAWPFAEGSEMAPRGGSSKGEPLTLLQTPSADWEALQSPGLSSFERDRRAILAMAGEYRASFDFIEVAGFVAGHQPTRPYQSWGTEKVYVLADDGEQIVLQHLLVMRIVQEDGTISEPFVTKHWRQDWTYEPERTLAYRGQHRWDWVEVPSEQRRGSWSQTVWQVDDSPRYGGVGQWQHHGNYSSWEGGEGWRPLPRREWSVREDYQVLVGSNRHTITPTGWVHEQQNNKVALSGAGQLRA
;
A
#
# COMPACT_ATOMS: atom_id res chain seq x y z
N MET A 1 16.07 35.26 -36.64
CA MET A 1 17.01 34.93 -35.55
C MET A 1 16.20 34.81 -34.27
N ARG A 2 15.78 33.60 -33.86
CA ARG A 2 16.42 32.73 -32.83
C ARG A 2 16.74 33.54 -31.55
N MET A 3 16.30 33.19 -30.34
CA MET A 3 16.01 31.86 -29.78
C MET A 3 14.84 31.89 -28.78
N ASN A 4 13.92 30.93 -28.91
CA ASN A 4 13.16 30.38 -27.80
C ASN A 4 14.11 29.62 -26.87
N ARG A 5 14.12 29.95 -25.58
CA ARG A 5 14.64 29.06 -24.54
C ARG A 5 13.46 28.28 -23.97
N PHE A 6 13.20 27.12 -24.55
CA PHE A 6 12.44 26.06 -23.89
C PHE A 6 13.33 25.51 -22.76
N GLY A 7 13.07 25.96 -21.53
CA GLY A 7 13.58 25.33 -20.33
C GLY A 7 12.75 24.09 -20.05
N TRP A 8 13.34 22.93 -20.27
CA TRP A 8 12.82 21.65 -19.80
C TRP A 8 12.98 21.62 -18.28
N ALA A 9 11.89 21.70 -17.53
CA ALA A 9 11.87 21.34 -16.12
C ALA A 9 11.17 19.99 -16.01
N LEU A 10 11.97 18.92 -15.97
CA LEU A 10 11.51 17.62 -15.51
C LEU A 10 10.98 17.80 -14.08
N VAL A 11 9.70 17.46 -13.88
CA VAL A 11 9.05 17.34 -12.58
C VAL A 11 9.47 16.00 -12.00
N GLY A 12 10.26 16.02 -10.93
CA GLY A 12 10.84 14.84 -10.28
C GLY A 12 10.23 14.55 -8.92
N ALA A 13 9.64 13.35 -8.82
CA ALA A 13 9.33 12.49 -7.68
C ALA A 13 9.28 13.06 -6.24
N GLY A 14 8.08 13.11 -5.67
CA GLY A 14 7.82 13.12 -4.23
C GLY A 14 7.34 11.75 -3.75
N MET A 15 8.09 11.20 -2.80
CA MET A 15 7.89 9.86 -2.26
C MET A 15 7.13 9.98 -0.94
N LEU A 16 5.80 9.89 -0.94
CA LEU A 16 5.15 9.34 0.25
C LEU A 16 5.71 7.92 0.40
N ALA A 17 6.30 7.52 1.51
CA ALA A 17 6.54 6.10 1.73
C ALA A 17 5.40 5.65 2.63
N MET A 18 4.32 5.13 2.04
CA MET A 18 3.48 4.23 2.82
C MET A 18 4.15 2.89 2.80
N THR A 19 4.74 2.43 3.89
CA THR A 19 5.11 1.02 4.03
C THR A 19 4.03 0.37 4.88
N SER A 20 3.21 -0.48 4.28
CA SER A 20 2.52 -1.49 5.06
C SER A 20 3.41 -2.71 5.10
N SER A 21 3.82 -3.16 6.29
CA SER A 21 4.53 -4.44 6.44
C SER A 21 3.60 -5.42 7.13
N ALA A 22 3.39 -6.58 6.50
CA ALA A 22 2.54 -7.64 7.00
C ALA A 22 3.43 -8.83 7.41
N LEU A 23 3.34 -9.30 8.66
CA LEU A 23 4.01 -10.50 9.14
C LEU A 23 2.98 -11.56 9.52
N ALA A 24 3.14 -12.78 9.01
CA ALA A 24 2.21 -13.86 9.26
C ALA A 24 2.26 -14.39 10.71
N TYR A 25 1.16 -14.97 11.20
CA TYR A 25 1.04 -15.50 12.56
C TYR A 25 0.20 -16.79 12.62
N GLU A 26 0.38 -17.58 13.70
CA GLU A 26 -0.36 -18.82 14.00
C GLU A 26 -1.28 -18.65 15.22
N ASP A 27 -2.37 -19.44 15.27
CA ASP A 27 -3.30 -19.49 16.41
C ASP A 27 -2.88 -20.57 17.43
N GLY A 28 -2.44 -20.17 18.65
CA GLY A 28 -2.21 -21.09 19.78
C GLY A 28 -1.06 -20.77 20.78
N GLN A 29 -1.45 -20.60 22.05
CA GLN A 29 -0.76 -20.55 23.37
C GLN A 29 0.63 -19.89 23.57
N GLU A 30 0.64 -19.01 24.59
CA GLU A 30 1.63 -17.98 24.92
C GLU A 30 2.98 -18.45 25.50
N ARG A 31 4.02 -17.66 25.19
CA ARG A 31 5.00 -17.18 26.18
C ARG A 31 5.29 -15.69 25.99
N GLY A 32 5.05 -14.92 27.04
CA GLY A 32 5.15 -13.46 27.03
C GLY A 32 6.56 -12.90 27.19
N ALA A 33 6.78 -11.74 26.57
CA ALA A 33 7.73 -10.73 27.01
C ALA A 33 7.20 -9.34 26.63
N ALA A 34 6.96 -8.49 27.64
CA ALA A 34 6.47 -7.12 27.46
C ALA A 34 7.52 -6.26 26.75
N THR A 35 7.13 -5.57 25.67
CA THR A 35 8.00 -4.66 24.93
C THR A 35 7.52 -3.22 25.13
N ALA A 36 8.40 -2.33 25.60
CA ALA A 36 8.19 -0.89 25.45
C ALA A 36 7.97 -0.59 23.96
N GLN A 37 6.97 0.23 23.65
CA GLN A 37 6.55 0.55 22.28
C GLN A 37 7.70 1.27 21.56
N ARG A 38 8.55 0.52 20.84
CA ARG A 38 9.65 1.06 20.04
C ARG A 38 9.09 1.65 18.75
N GLN A 39 8.38 2.77 18.84
CA GLN A 39 8.09 3.61 17.68
C GLN A 39 9.35 4.41 17.36
N TYR A 40 9.75 4.43 16.09
CA TYR A 40 10.85 5.28 15.65
C TYR A 40 10.35 6.72 15.51
N THR A 41 11.15 7.69 15.94
CA THR A 41 10.93 9.09 15.59
C THR A 41 11.52 9.35 14.22
N PHE A 42 10.70 9.76 13.26
CA PHE A 42 11.22 10.30 12.01
C PHE A 42 11.69 11.73 12.26
N ALA A 43 12.99 11.98 12.12
CA ALA A 43 13.52 13.34 12.21
C ALA A 43 13.43 14.01 10.84
N TRP A 44 12.57 15.02 10.73
CA TRP A 44 12.63 15.93 9.59
C TRP A 44 13.89 16.80 9.71
N PRO A 45 14.59 17.15 8.61
CA PRO A 45 15.76 18.01 8.68
C PRO A 45 15.47 19.25 9.52
N PHE A 46 16.32 19.47 10.54
CA PHE A 46 16.27 20.63 11.44
C PHE A 46 15.08 20.69 12.43
N ALA A 47 14.25 19.65 12.53
CA ALA A 47 13.25 19.55 13.60
C ALA A 47 13.91 19.22 14.94
N GLU A 48 13.46 19.84 16.03
CA GLU A 48 14.08 19.68 17.35
C GLU A 48 13.41 18.54 18.15
N GLY A 49 14.24 17.79 18.90
CA GLY A 49 13.79 16.82 19.90
C GLY A 49 12.73 15.82 19.40
N SER A 50 11.59 15.74 20.10
CA SER A 50 10.48 14.84 19.80
C SER A 50 9.31 15.51 19.08
N GLU A 51 9.50 16.68 18.48
CA GLU A 51 8.43 17.40 17.77
C GLU A 51 7.80 16.55 16.65
N MET A 52 8.59 15.67 16.04
CA MET A 52 8.15 14.75 15.00
C MET A 52 7.82 13.33 15.52
N ALA A 53 7.54 13.19 16.82
CA ALA A 53 7.06 11.93 17.37
C ALA A 53 5.77 11.48 16.66
N PRO A 54 5.69 10.21 16.21
CA PRO A 54 4.52 9.70 15.52
C PRO A 54 3.24 9.85 16.34
N ARG A 55 2.13 10.04 15.62
CA ARG A 55 0.78 10.04 16.19
C ARG A 55 0.03 8.78 15.73
N GLY A 56 -0.98 8.36 16.51
CA GLY A 56 -1.79 7.18 16.22
C GLY A 56 -1.25 5.88 16.81
N GLY A 57 -1.99 4.78 16.60
CA GLY A 57 -1.56 3.43 17.03
C GLY A 57 -1.38 3.27 18.54
N SER A 58 -2.17 3.99 19.35
CA SER A 58 -2.05 3.99 20.82
C SER A 58 -2.70 2.77 21.47
N SER A 59 -3.60 2.07 20.77
CA SER A 59 -4.20 0.82 21.24
C SER A 59 -3.19 -0.32 21.20
N LYS A 60 -3.42 -1.35 22.03
CA LYS A 60 -2.65 -2.60 22.04
C LYS A 60 -3.51 -3.74 21.52
N GLY A 61 -2.95 -4.54 20.62
CA GLY A 61 -3.58 -5.77 20.16
C GLY A 61 -3.34 -6.91 21.12
N GLU A 62 -4.15 -7.95 21.00
CA GLU A 62 -3.87 -9.23 21.64
C GLU A 62 -2.46 -9.74 21.25
N PRO A 63 -1.77 -10.48 22.15
CA PRO A 63 -0.52 -11.14 21.79
C PRO A 63 -0.71 -12.11 20.63
N LEU A 64 0.26 -12.13 19.70
CA LEU A 64 0.24 -13.00 18.51
C LEU A 64 1.52 -13.84 18.46
N THR A 65 1.40 -15.06 17.94
CA THR A 65 2.55 -15.93 17.64
C THR A 65 2.96 -15.75 16.18
N LEU A 66 4.00 -14.97 15.92
CA LEU A 66 4.43 -14.68 14.53
C LEU A 66 5.26 -15.83 13.94
N LEU A 67 5.09 -16.08 12.64
CA LEU A 67 5.96 -16.98 11.88
C LEU A 67 7.41 -16.51 11.93
N GLN A 68 8.32 -17.43 12.22
CA GLN A 68 9.78 -17.18 12.29
C GLN A 68 10.55 -17.83 11.13
N THR A 69 9.85 -18.57 10.27
CA THR A 69 10.42 -19.27 9.12
C THR A 69 9.66 -18.89 7.86
N PRO A 70 10.28 -19.00 6.66
CA PRO A 70 9.60 -18.69 5.42
C PRO A 70 8.27 -19.45 5.27
N SER A 71 7.24 -18.78 4.74
CA SER A 71 5.94 -19.40 4.50
C SER A 71 6.00 -20.38 3.34
N ALA A 72 5.11 -21.38 3.35
CA ALA A 72 5.00 -22.35 2.26
C ALA A 72 4.73 -21.67 0.91
N ASP A 73 3.94 -20.58 0.88
CA ASP A 73 3.66 -19.83 -0.35
C ASP A 73 4.91 -19.11 -0.89
N TRP A 74 5.74 -18.55 0.00
CA TRP A 74 7.00 -17.95 -0.40
C TRP A 74 7.97 -19.00 -0.95
N GLU A 75 8.09 -20.16 -0.30
CA GLU A 75 8.90 -21.27 -0.79
C GLU A 75 8.40 -21.81 -2.13
N ALA A 76 7.08 -21.94 -2.28
CA ALA A 76 6.45 -22.41 -3.52
C ALA A 76 6.75 -21.49 -4.70
N LEU A 77 6.87 -20.17 -4.48
CA LEU A 77 7.28 -19.21 -5.50
C LEU A 77 8.75 -19.37 -5.93
N GLN A 78 9.62 -19.90 -5.06
CA GLN A 78 11.03 -20.15 -5.38
C GLN A 78 11.27 -21.46 -6.14
N SER A 79 10.21 -22.23 -6.42
CA SER A 79 10.34 -23.52 -7.11
C SER A 79 11.04 -23.38 -8.48
N PRO A 80 11.96 -24.31 -8.82
CA PRO A 80 12.62 -24.29 -10.12
C PRO A 80 11.62 -24.62 -11.23
N GLY A 81 11.85 -24.08 -12.43
CA GLY A 81 11.08 -24.42 -13.63
C GLY A 81 9.70 -23.76 -13.76
N LEU A 82 9.33 -22.85 -12.86
CA LEU A 82 8.11 -22.04 -13.02
C LEU A 82 8.21 -21.13 -14.24
N SER A 83 7.12 -21.03 -15.00
CA SER A 83 6.96 -19.95 -15.99
C SER A 83 6.88 -18.60 -15.27
N SER A 84 7.14 -17.51 -16.00
CA SER A 84 6.95 -16.15 -15.44
C SER A 84 5.53 -15.98 -14.93
N PHE A 85 4.54 -16.31 -15.77
CA PHE A 85 3.12 -16.24 -15.43
C PHE A 85 2.77 -16.97 -14.11
N GLU A 86 3.21 -18.22 -13.96
CA GLU A 86 2.90 -18.99 -12.75
C GLU A 86 3.61 -18.43 -11.52
N ARG A 87 4.82 -17.88 -11.69
CA ARG A 87 5.54 -17.25 -10.59
C ARG A 87 4.89 -15.92 -10.17
N ASP A 88 4.42 -15.12 -11.12
CA ASP A 88 3.64 -13.91 -10.87
C ASP A 88 2.35 -14.24 -10.11
N ARG A 89 1.61 -15.23 -10.58
CA ARG A 89 0.36 -15.71 -9.96
C ARG A 89 0.60 -16.18 -8.52
N ARG A 90 1.65 -16.97 -8.28
CA ARG A 90 2.05 -17.38 -6.92
C ARG A 90 2.42 -16.18 -6.04
N ALA A 91 3.07 -15.16 -6.59
CA ALA A 91 3.40 -13.96 -5.82
C ALA A 91 2.15 -13.23 -5.37
N ILE A 92 1.13 -13.12 -6.24
CA ILE A 92 -0.17 -12.54 -5.88
C ILE A 92 -0.85 -13.37 -4.79
N LEU A 93 -0.92 -14.70 -4.97
CA LEU A 93 -1.55 -15.60 -4.00
C LEU A 93 -0.83 -15.64 -2.65
N ALA A 94 0.49 -15.43 -2.62
CA ALA A 94 1.27 -15.35 -1.38
C ALA A 94 0.93 -14.14 -0.48
N MET A 95 0.11 -13.20 -0.97
CA MET A 95 -0.50 -12.15 -0.13
C MET A 95 -1.74 -12.62 0.61
N ALA A 96 -2.29 -13.79 0.30
CA ALA A 96 -3.40 -14.39 1.04
C ALA A 96 -2.91 -15.03 2.33
N GLY A 97 -3.64 -14.85 3.43
CA GLY A 97 -3.21 -15.36 4.73
C GLY A 97 -3.64 -14.49 5.91
N GLU A 98 -3.06 -14.76 7.06
CA GLU A 98 -3.25 -14.01 8.31
C GLU A 98 -2.00 -13.20 8.59
N TYR A 99 -2.16 -11.92 8.88
CA TYR A 99 -1.03 -11.03 9.09
C TYR A 99 -1.26 -10.08 10.25
N ARG A 100 -0.19 -9.78 10.98
CA ARG A 100 -0.04 -8.53 11.71
C ARG A 100 0.44 -7.46 10.74
N ALA A 101 -0.36 -6.41 10.56
CA ALA A 101 -0.06 -5.29 9.68
C ALA A 101 0.41 -4.05 10.48
N SER A 102 1.49 -3.42 10.03
CA SER A 102 1.81 -2.03 10.38
C SER A 102 1.42 -1.09 9.24
N PHE A 103 1.10 0.15 9.58
CA PHE A 103 0.86 1.22 8.62
C PHE A 103 1.67 2.44 9.02
N ASP A 104 2.58 2.86 8.16
CA ASP A 104 3.44 4.02 8.36
C ASP A 104 3.14 5.07 7.27
N PHE A 105 2.88 6.31 7.68
CA PHE A 105 2.61 7.42 6.76
C PHE A 105 3.54 8.59 7.08
N ILE A 106 4.46 8.84 6.15
CA ILE A 106 5.54 9.81 6.34
C ILE A 106 5.58 10.74 5.12
N GLU A 107 5.49 12.05 5.37
CA GLU A 107 5.93 13.06 4.40
C GLU A 107 7.45 13.14 4.50
N VAL A 108 8.16 13.18 3.37
CA VAL A 108 9.64 13.20 3.35
C VAL A 108 10.25 14.42 2.64
N ALA A 109 9.45 15.14 1.86
CA ALA A 109 9.88 16.35 1.15
C ALA A 109 8.71 17.33 0.98
N GLY A 110 9.02 18.63 1.01
CA GLY A 110 8.09 19.71 0.71
C GLY A 110 8.57 20.48 -0.53
N PHE A 111 7.68 20.71 -1.49
CA PHE A 111 8.01 21.34 -2.78
C PHE A 111 7.51 22.78 -2.90
N VAL A 112 6.99 23.35 -1.80
CA VAL A 112 6.54 24.75 -1.73
C VAL A 112 7.35 25.51 -0.68
N ALA A 113 7.58 26.80 -0.94
CA ALA A 113 8.28 27.66 0.00
C ALA A 113 7.53 27.72 1.34
N GLY A 114 8.25 27.53 2.44
CA GLY A 114 7.66 27.53 3.78
C GLY A 114 6.85 26.28 4.14
N HIS A 115 6.96 25.19 3.38
CA HIS A 115 6.32 23.91 3.72
C HIS A 115 6.66 23.47 5.15
N GLN A 116 5.64 23.14 5.92
CA GLN A 116 5.78 22.56 7.25
C GLN A 116 5.28 21.10 7.21
N PRO A 117 6.16 20.12 7.45
CA PRO A 117 5.76 18.72 7.42
C PRO A 117 4.78 18.42 8.56
N THR A 118 3.84 17.51 8.28
CA THR A 118 2.99 16.98 9.34
C THR A 118 3.69 15.85 10.10
N ARG A 119 3.42 15.73 11.40
CA ARG A 119 3.94 14.61 12.20
C ARG A 119 3.55 13.27 11.57
N PRO A 120 4.47 12.29 11.48
CA PRO A 120 4.19 10.96 10.94
C PRO A 120 2.96 10.35 11.61
N TYR A 121 2.17 9.61 10.84
CA TYR A 121 1.05 8.85 11.38
C TYR A 121 1.41 7.37 11.33
N GLN A 122 1.19 6.68 12.45
CA GLN A 122 1.37 5.23 12.57
C GLN A 122 0.07 4.59 13.03
N SER A 123 -0.20 3.41 12.48
CA SER A 123 -1.30 2.56 12.90
C SER A 123 -0.88 1.10 12.77
N TRP A 124 -1.69 0.21 13.32
CA TRP A 124 -1.52 -1.23 13.18
C TRP A 124 -2.89 -1.89 13.01
N GLY A 125 -2.87 -3.16 12.62
CA GLY A 125 -4.04 -4.03 12.62
C GLY A 125 -3.63 -5.50 12.50
N THR A 126 -4.59 -6.38 12.65
CA THR A 126 -4.51 -7.78 12.21
C THR A 126 -5.40 -7.92 11.00
N GLU A 127 -4.90 -8.54 9.95
CA GLU A 127 -5.56 -8.65 8.65
C GLU A 127 -5.68 -10.12 8.24
N LYS A 128 -6.86 -10.51 7.78
CA LYS A 128 -7.09 -11.76 7.07
C LYS A 128 -7.35 -11.44 5.60
N VAL A 129 -6.56 -12.02 4.72
CA VAL A 129 -6.67 -11.88 3.27
C VAL A 129 -7.21 -13.18 2.68
N TYR A 130 -8.38 -13.10 2.05
CA TYR A 130 -9.05 -14.23 1.41
C TYR A 130 -8.85 -14.19 -0.10
N VAL A 131 -8.63 -15.34 -0.71
CA VAL A 131 -8.80 -15.53 -2.16
C VAL A 131 -10.28 -15.74 -2.44
N LEU A 132 -10.92 -14.77 -3.10
CA LEU A 132 -12.32 -14.87 -3.50
C LEU A 132 -12.50 -15.54 -4.87
N ALA A 133 -11.53 -15.33 -5.77
CA ALA A 133 -11.52 -15.92 -7.10
C ALA A 133 -10.07 -16.10 -7.55
N ASP A 134 -9.85 -17.16 -8.33
CA ASP A 134 -8.60 -17.49 -8.99
C ASP A 134 -8.91 -18.42 -10.16
N ASP A 135 -8.96 -17.87 -11.37
CA ASP A 135 -9.18 -18.64 -12.61
C ASP A 135 -7.89 -18.80 -13.45
N GLY A 136 -6.75 -18.43 -12.86
CA GLY A 136 -5.46 -18.36 -13.54
C GLY A 136 -5.11 -16.94 -13.97
N GLU A 137 -5.91 -16.32 -14.82
CA GLU A 137 -5.63 -14.98 -15.37
C GLU A 137 -6.26 -13.85 -14.56
N GLN A 138 -7.23 -14.18 -13.69
CA GLN A 138 -7.87 -13.27 -12.76
C GLN A 138 -7.76 -13.80 -11.34
N ILE A 139 -7.40 -12.92 -10.41
CA ILE A 139 -7.29 -13.23 -8.99
C ILE A 139 -7.92 -12.10 -8.19
N VAL A 140 -8.80 -12.43 -7.26
CA VAL A 140 -9.46 -11.44 -6.39
C VAL A 140 -9.09 -11.72 -4.95
N LEU A 141 -8.46 -10.74 -4.28
CA LEU A 141 -8.09 -10.82 -2.87
C LEU A 141 -8.90 -9.82 -2.03
N GLN A 142 -9.52 -10.32 -0.96
CA GLN A 142 -10.31 -9.54 -0.02
C GLN A 142 -9.59 -9.42 1.31
N HIS A 143 -9.27 -8.19 1.70
CA HIS A 143 -8.60 -7.87 2.95
C HIS A 143 -9.65 -7.49 4.00
N LEU A 144 -9.65 -8.16 5.14
CA LEU A 144 -10.45 -7.82 6.32
C LEU A 144 -9.54 -7.49 7.49
N LEU A 145 -9.75 -6.36 8.14
CA LEU A 145 -9.21 -6.13 9.48
C LEU A 145 -10.03 -6.96 10.47
N VAL A 146 -9.36 -7.78 11.27
CA VAL A 146 -9.96 -8.65 12.29
C VAL A 146 -9.23 -8.39 13.59
N MET A 147 -9.62 -7.35 14.31
CA MET A 147 -8.85 -6.82 15.44
C MET A 147 -9.46 -7.19 16.78
N ARG A 148 -8.62 -7.67 17.71
CA ARG A 148 -8.93 -7.79 19.13
C ARG A 148 -8.03 -6.85 19.91
N ILE A 149 -8.61 -6.08 20.80
CA ILE A 149 -7.93 -4.99 21.51
C ILE A 149 -7.83 -5.35 22.99
N VAL A 150 -6.64 -5.16 23.56
CA VAL A 150 -6.42 -5.26 25.01
C VAL A 150 -6.97 -3.99 25.66
N GLN A 151 -7.95 -4.17 26.54
CA GLN A 151 -8.60 -3.11 27.29
C GLN A 151 -7.74 -2.65 28.47
N GLU A 152 -8.15 -1.54 29.11
CA GLU A 152 -7.44 -0.98 30.27
C GLU A 152 -7.37 -1.94 31.47
N ASP A 153 -8.37 -2.79 31.65
CA ASP A 153 -8.43 -3.81 32.69
C ASP A 153 -7.66 -5.11 32.33
N GLY A 154 -7.00 -5.14 31.17
CA GLY A 154 -6.26 -6.28 30.65
C GLY A 154 -7.10 -7.35 29.95
N THR A 155 -8.43 -7.18 29.88
CA THR A 155 -9.29 -8.09 29.11
C THR A 155 -9.13 -7.88 27.61
N ILE A 156 -9.46 -8.91 26.82
CA ILE A 156 -9.43 -8.84 25.35
C ILE A 156 -10.86 -8.61 24.85
N SER A 157 -11.03 -7.64 23.95
CA SER A 157 -12.32 -7.36 23.34
C SER A 157 -12.81 -8.52 22.46
N GLU A 158 -14.13 -8.53 22.20
CA GLU A 158 -14.66 -9.23 21.04
C GLU A 158 -14.02 -8.71 19.73
N PRO A 159 -13.98 -9.53 18.66
CA PRO A 159 -13.29 -9.15 17.44
C PRO A 159 -14.07 -8.05 16.71
N PHE A 160 -13.37 -6.98 16.37
CA PHE A 160 -13.83 -5.94 15.45
C PHE A 160 -13.46 -6.35 14.03
N VAL A 161 -14.46 -6.78 13.26
CA VAL A 161 -14.29 -7.16 11.85
C VAL A 161 -14.71 -6.00 10.97
N THR A 162 -13.82 -5.57 10.09
CA THR A 162 -14.09 -4.50 9.12
C THR A 162 -13.46 -4.83 7.79
N LYS A 163 -14.22 -4.69 6.70
CA LYS A 163 -13.65 -4.77 5.37
C LYS A 163 -12.60 -3.67 5.20
N HIS A 164 -11.38 -4.04 4.86
CA HIS A 164 -10.29 -3.08 4.70
C HIS A 164 -10.24 -2.56 3.26
N TRP A 165 -10.04 -3.46 2.30
CA TRP A 165 -10.01 -3.16 0.87
C TRP A 165 -10.05 -4.46 0.07
N ARG A 166 -10.25 -4.35 -1.24
CA ARG A 166 -10.17 -5.48 -2.17
C ARG A 166 -9.20 -5.13 -3.29
N GLN A 167 -8.48 -6.12 -3.78
CA GLN A 167 -7.64 -6.00 -4.96
C GLN A 167 -8.01 -7.06 -5.99
N ASP A 168 -8.24 -6.61 -7.22
CA ASP A 168 -8.53 -7.46 -8.37
C ASP A 168 -7.32 -7.42 -9.29
N TRP A 169 -6.77 -8.58 -9.59
CA TRP A 169 -5.62 -8.77 -10.46
C TRP A 169 -6.06 -9.37 -11.79
N THR A 170 -5.49 -8.87 -12.88
CA THR A 170 -5.78 -9.37 -14.23
C THR A 170 -4.50 -9.43 -15.03
N TYR A 171 -4.21 -10.59 -15.62
CA TYR A 171 -3.09 -10.82 -16.52
C TYR A 171 -3.38 -10.21 -17.90
N GLU A 172 -2.38 -9.56 -18.49
CA GLU A 172 -2.42 -8.87 -19.79
C GLU A 172 -3.69 -8.01 -20.02
N PRO A 173 -4.02 -7.10 -19.09
CA PRO A 173 -5.31 -6.40 -19.07
C PRO A 173 -5.53 -5.52 -20.30
N GLU A 174 -6.69 -5.58 -20.93
CA GLU A 174 -7.02 -4.70 -22.08
C GLU A 174 -7.25 -3.24 -21.67
N ARG A 175 -7.70 -3.03 -20.43
CA ARG A 175 -8.02 -1.72 -19.85
C ARG A 175 -7.72 -1.71 -18.36
N THR A 176 -7.46 -0.54 -17.80
CA THR A 176 -7.27 -0.31 -16.37
C THR A 176 -8.13 0.84 -15.88
N LEU A 177 -8.49 0.82 -14.60
CA LEU A 177 -9.31 1.85 -13.99
C LEU A 177 -8.44 3.05 -13.57
N ALA A 178 -8.76 4.24 -14.07
CA ALA A 178 -8.04 5.47 -13.74
C ALA A 178 -8.95 6.46 -13.00
N TYR A 179 -8.50 6.94 -11.83
CA TYR A 179 -9.15 8.06 -11.17
C TYR A 179 -8.85 9.38 -11.92
N ARG A 180 -9.87 10.24 -12.04
CA ARG A 180 -9.78 11.53 -12.78
C ARG A 180 -10.04 12.76 -11.91
N GLY A 181 -9.94 12.60 -10.59
CA GLY A 181 -10.33 13.65 -9.65
C GLY A 181 -11.85 13.75 -9.51
N GLN A 182 -12.28 14.53 -8.51
CA GLN A 182 -13.70 14.87 -8.29
C GLN A 182 -14.63 13.65 -8.25
N HIS A 183 -14.19 12.54 -7.64
CA HIS A 183 -14.98 11.30 -7.56
C HIS A 183 -15.41 10.76 -8.94
N ARG A 184 -14.55 10.89 -9.96
CA ARG A 184 -14.75 10.31 -11.29
C ARG A 184 -13.67 9.28 -11.60
N TRP A 185 -14.08 8.22 -12.27
CA TRP A 185 -13.19 7.16 -12.76
C TRP A 185 -13.55 6.83 -14.20
N ASP A 186 -12.51 6.57 -15.00
CA ASP A 186 -12.65 6.12 -16.38
C ASP A 186 -11.88 4.82 -16.57
N TRP A 187 -12.35 4.00 -17.53
CA TRP A 187 -11.54 2.91 -18.06
C TRP A 187 -10.59 3.47 -19.11
N VAL A 188 -9.31 3.13 -19.00
CA VAL A 188 -8.26 3.54 -19.93
C VAL A 188 -7.70 2.29 -20.62
N GLU A 189 -7.65 2.32 -21.94
CA GLU A 189 -7.06 1.23 -22.72
C GLU A 189 -5.56 1.07 -22.38
N VAL A 190 -5.12 -0.18 -22.26
CA VAL A 190 -3.71 -0.51 -22.08
C VAL A 190 -3.12 -0.82 -23.47
N PRO A 191 -2.07 -0.10 -23.92
CA PRO A 191 -1.42 -0.39 -25.19
C PRO A 191 -0.97 -1.85 -25.25
N SER A 192 -1.17 -2.54 -26.38
CA SER A 192 -0.85 -3.96 -26.53
C SER A 192 0.60 -4.30 -26.16
N GLU A 193 1.53 -3.41 -26.45
CA GLU A 193 2.95 -3.55 -26.08
C GLU A 193 3.19 -3.57 -24.56
N GLN A 194 2.32 -2.92 -23.78
CA GLN A 194 2.40 -2.86 -22.31
C GLN A 194 1.64 -4.00 -21.64
N ARG A 195 0.72 -4.68 -22.35
CA ARG A 195 -0.08 -5.77 -21.77
C ARG A 195 0.75 -7.03 -21.56
N ARG A 196 1.57 -7.39 -22.55
CA ARG A 196 2.22 -8.71 -22.59
C ARG A 196 3.09 -8.94 -21.34
N GLY A 197 2.82 -10.01 -20.60
CA GLY A 197 3.52 -10.36 -19.37
C GLY A 197 3.26 -9.43 -18.18
N SER A 198 2.29 -8.53 -18.28
CA SER A 198 1.96 -7.57 -17.22
C SER A 198 0.70 -7.98 -16.46
N TRP A 199 0.60 -7.53 -15.22
CA TRP A 199 -0.60 -7.65 -14.40
C TRP A 199 -1.13 -6.26 -14.05
N SER A 200 -2.45 -6.06 -14.17
CA SER A 200 -3.10 -4.94 -13.48
C SER A 200 -3.43 -5.28 -12.05
N GLN A 201 -3.42 -4.27 -11.20
CA GLN A 201 -4.12 -4.24 -9.93
C GLN A 201 -5.24 -3.19 -10.01
N THR A 202 -6.47 -3.56 -9.67
CA THR A 202 -7.58 -2.62 -9.39
C THR A 202 -7.94 -2.68 -7.92
N VAL A 203 -7.99 -1.53 -7.25
CA VAL A 203 -8.24 -1.42 -5.81
C VAL A 203 -9.63 -0.87 -5.55
N TRP A 204 -10.36 -1.52 -4.65
CA TRP A 204 -11.69 -1.15 -4.19
C TRP A 204 -11.68 -0.80 -2.71
N GLN A 205 -12.51 0.16 -2.32
CA GLN A 205 -12.58 0.68 -0.96
C GLN A 205 -13.36 -0.23 0.00
N VAL A 206 -13.45 0.21 1.25
CA VAL A 206 -14.21 -0.44 2.33
C VAL A 206 -15.67 -0.71 1.95
N ASP A 207 -16.25 0.14 1.08
CA ASP A 207 -17.64 0.10 0.60
C ASP A 207 -17.79 -0.45 -0.83
N ASP A 208 -16.73 -1.05 -1.39
CA ASP A 208 -16.65 -1.50 -2.79
C ASP A 208 -16.73 -0.38 -3.85
N SER A 209 -16.63 0.89 -3.44
CA SER A 209 -16.40 1.97 -4.42
C SER A 209 -15.01 1.84 -5.05
N PRO A 210 -14.85 2.18 -6.34
CA PRO A 210 -13.54 2.18 -7.00
C PRO A 210 -12.56 3.12 -6.30
N ARG A 211 -11.29 2.73 -6.17
CA ARG A 211 -10.24 3.58 -5.61
C ARG A 211 -9.26 4.04 -6.69
N TYR A 212 -8.49 3.11 -7.24
CA TYR A 212 -7.51 3.34 -8.31
C TYR A 212 -7.13 2.01 -8.96
N GLY A 213 -6.53 2.07 -10.14
CA GLY A 213 -5.89 0.93 -10.79
C GLY A 213 -4.48 1.27 -11.27
N GLY A 214 -3.70 0.24 -11.59
CA GLY A 214 -2.36 0.37 -12.16
C GLY A 214 -1.98 -0.90 -12.91
N VAL A 215 -1.07 -0.78 -13.88
CA VAL A 215 -0.49 -1.90 -14.63
C VAL A 215 1.00 -1.94 -14.35
N GLY A 216 1.54 -3.13 -14.14
CA GLY A 216 2.94 -3.35 -13.81
C GLY A 216 3.38 -4.78 -14.12
N GLN A 217 4.66 -5.05 -13.90
CA GLN A 217 5.25 -6.37 -14.07
C GLN A 217 5.87 -6.84 -12.77
N TRP A 218 5.82 -8.15 -12.55
CA TRP A 218 6.55 -8.79 -11.46
C TRP A 218 8.02 -8.96 -11.81
N GLN A 219 8.87 -8.75 -10.82
CA GLN A 219 10.31 -9.02 -10.87
C GLN A 219 10.63 -9.99 -9.75
N HIS A 220 11.34 -11.06 -10.09
CA HIS A 220 11.64 -12.15 -9.16
C HIS A 220 13.13 -12.27 -8.92
N HIS A 221 13.50 -12.20 -7.64
CA HIS A 221 14.85 -12.40 -7.14
C HIS A 221 14.85 -13.54 -6.10
N GLY A 222 16.03 -14.08 -5.77
CA GLY A 222 16.12 -15.21 -4.84
C GLY A 222 15.65 -14.91 -3.42
N ASN A 223 15.58 -13.63 -3.04
CA ASN A 223 15.19 -13.19 -1.70
C ASN A 223 13.85 -12.44 -1.64
N TYR A 224 13.32 -11.96 -2.78
CA TYR A 224 12.02 -11.28 -2.83
C TYR A 224 11.42 -11.33 -4.23
N SER A 225 10.11 -11.11 -4.32
CA SER A 225 9.41 -10.86 -5.58
C SER A 225 8.63 -9.56 -5.48
N SER A 226 8.76 -8.68 -6.46
CA SER A 226 8.13 -7.36 -6.42
C SER A 226 7.38 -7.03 -7.69
N TRP A 227 6.15 -6.53 -7.55
CA TRP A 227 5.40 -5.89 -8.62
C TRP A 227 5.43 -4.39 -8.41
N GLU A 228 5.71 -3.62 -9.46
CA GLU A 228 5.62 -2.16 -9.43
C GLU A 228 4.67 -1.67 -10.52
N GLY A 229 3.60 -1.00 -10.10
CA GLY A 229 2.60 -0.43 -10.98
C GLY A 229 2.97 0.98 -11.45
N GLY A 230 2.53 1.34 -12.65
CA GLY A 230 2.69 2.68 -13.19
C GLY A 230 2.06 3.79 -12.33
N GLU A 231 2.49 5.02 -12.57
CA GLU A 231 1.95 6.21 -11.90
C GLU A 231 0.47 6.41 -12.25
N GLY A 232 -0.35 6.68 -11.23
CA GLY A 232 -1.77 6.96 -11.39
C GLY A 232 -2.31 7.91 -10.30
N TRP A 233 -3.49 8.47 -10.55
CA TRP A 233 -4.16 9.34 -9.58
C TRP A 233 -5.00 8.51 -8.62
N ARG A 234 -5.21 9.04 -7.41
CA ARG A 234 -6.00 8.37 -6.35
C ARG A 234 -6.82 9.41 -5.57
N PRO A 235 -8.01 9.03 -5.09
CA PRO A 235 -8.76 9.88 -4.17
C PRO A 235 -8.01 10.02 -2.83
N LEU A 236 -8.29 11.11 -2.11
CA LEU A 236 -7.79 11.28 -0.74
C LEU A 236 -8.32 10.14 0.15
N PRO A 237 -7.47 9.57 1.03
CA PRO A 237 -7.95 8.65 2.03
C PRO A 237 -8.78 9.38 3.10
N ARG A 238 -9.70 8.65 3.74
CA ARG A 238 -10.60 9.16 4.80
C ARG A 238 -9.87 9.84 5.98
N ARG A 239 -8.59 9.55 6.21
CA ARG A 239 -7.83 10.22 7.27
C ARG A 239 -7.35 11.63 6.89
N GLU A 240 -7.35 11.97 5.59
CA GLU A 240 -6.86 13.24 5.07
C GLU A 240 -8.03 14.17 4.70
N TRP A 241 -9.07 13.67 4.03
CA TRP A 241 -10.21 14.49 3.54
C TRP A 241 -10.94 15.33 4.61
N SER A 242 -10.80 15.00 5.90
CA SER A 242 -11.49 15.63 7.02
C SER A 242 -10.61 16.61 7.79
N VAL A 243 -9.31 16.65 7.48
CA VAL A 243 -8.32 17.45 8.21
C VAL A 243 -7.36 18.21 7.28
N ARG A 244 -7.46 18.01 5.96
CA ARG A 244 -6.62 18.62 4.93
C ARG A 244 -7.47 19.25 3.84
N GLU A 245 -7.06 20.43 3.41
CA GLU A 245 -7.68 21.19 2.32
C GLU A 245 -6.66 21.66 1.28
N ASP A 246 -5.37 21.39 1.51
CA ASP A 246 -4.23 21.87 0.72
C ASP A 246 -3.98 21.08 -0.58
N TYR A 247 -4.64 19.93 -0.77
CA TYR A 247 -4.55 19.13 -1.99
C TYR A 247 -5.82 18.30 -2.23
N GLN A 248 -6.04 17.85 -3.47
CA GLN A 248 -7.27 17.17 -3.87
C GLN A 248 -7.04 15.80 -4.54
N VAL A 249 -5.79 15.49 -4.92
CA VAL A 249 -5.43 14.18 -5.48
C VAL A 249 -4.09 13.71 -4.96
N LEU A 250 -3.94 12.39 -4.85
CA LEU A 250 -2.63 11.76 -4.75
C LEU A 250 -2.21 11.27 -6.14
N VAL A 251 -0.99 11.57 -6.57
CA VAL A 251 -0.42 11.08 -7.83
C VAL A 251 0.77 10.19 -7.51
N GLY A 252 0.79 8.94 -7.96
CA GLY A 252 1.80 8.01 -7.48
C GLY A 252 1.75 6.58 -7.99
N SER A 253 2.79 5.79 -7.67
CA SER A 253 2.94 4.37 -7.98
C SER A 253 2.74 3.47 -6.76
N ASN A 254 2.48 2.18 -7.00
CA ASN A 254 2.36 1.16 -5.96
C ASN A 254 3.41 0.09 -6.20
N ARG A 255 4.04 -0.42 -5.15
CA ARG A 255 4.89 -1.61 -5.20
C ARG A 255 4.44 -2.63 -4.16
N HIS A 256 4.25 -3.87 -4.58
CA HIS A 256 4.00 -5.01 -3.69
C HIS A 256 5.22 -5.89 -3.69
N THR A 257 5.75 -6.20 -2.51
CA THR A 257 6.96 -7.02 -2.36
C THR A 257 6.66 -8.20 -1.44
N ILE A 258 6.77 -9.42 -1.97
CA ILE A 258 6.64 -10.65 -1.18
C ILE A 258 7.97 -10.94 -0.48
N THR A 259 7.90 -11.17 0.82
CA THR A 259 9.01 -11.46 1.72
C THR A 259 8.84 -12.87 2.30
N PRO A 260 9.87 -13.46 2.94
CA PRO A 260 9.78 -14.81 3.47
C PRO A 260 8.57 -15.06 4.39
N THR A 261 8.19 -14.09 5.21
CA THR A 261 7.15 -14.26 6.25
C THR A 261 5.91 -13.39 6.03
N GLY A 262 5.74 -12.82 4.83
CA GLY A 262 4.61 -11.94 4.51
C GLY A 262 4.92 -11.02 3.34
N TRP A 263 4.43 -9.78 3.36
CA TRP A 263 4.56 -8.88 2.22
C TRP A 263 4.54 -7.41 2.63
N VAL A 264 5.02 -6.56 1.72
CA VAL A 264 5.09 -5.11 1.91
C VAL A 264 4.33 -4.42 0.78
N HIS A 265 3.46 -3.46 1.13
CA HIS A 265 2.87 -2.52 0.18
C HIS A 265 3.50 -1.16 0.34
N GLU A 266 4.15 -0.71 -0.72
CA GLU A 266 4.79 0.60 -0.82
C GLU A 266 3.98 1.54 -1.72
N GLN A 267 3.68 2.75 -1.24
CA GLN A 267 2.97 3.75 -2.04
C GLN A 267 3.70 5.08 -2.13
N GLN A 268 4.36 5.34 -3.26
CA GLN A 268 5.00 6.61 -3.58
C GLN A 268 3.98 7.62 -4.06
N ASN A 269 3.65 8.63 -3.25
CA ASN A 269 2.63 9.62 -3.62
C ASN A 269 3.13 11.07 -3.54
N ASN A 270 2.73 11.84 -4.54
CA ASN A 270 2.69 13.30 -4.54
C ASN A 270 1.31 13.77 -4.07
N LYS A 271 1.28 14.70 -3.11
CA LYS A 271 0.07 15.43 -2.72
C LYS A 271 -0.08 16.62 -3.67
N VAL A 272 -1.12 16.62 -4.52
CA VAL A 272 -1.26 17.63 -5.58
C VAL A 272 -2.58 18.39 -5.49
N ALA A 273 -2.47 19.72 -5.52
CA ALA A 273 -3.62 20.61 -5.61
C ALA A 273 -4.13 20.68 -7.06
N LEU A 274 -5.45 20.74 -7.23
CA LEU A 274 -6.08 20.92 -8.53
C LEU A 274 -6.42 22.39 -8.79
N SER A 275 -6.40 22.78 -10.06
CA SER A 275 -6.91 24.07 -10.52
C SER A 275 -8.44 24.09 -10.47
N GLY A 276 -9.04 25.28 -10.61
CA GLY A 276 -10.51 25.38 -10.68
C GLY A 276 -11.10 24.58 -11.85
N ALA A 277 -10.30 24.29 -12.88
CA ALA A 277 -10.67 23.45 -14.02
C ALA A 277 -10.38 21.95 -13.80
N GLY A 278 -9.90 21.54 -12.63
CA GLY A 278 -9.59 20.14 -12.30
C GLY A 278 -8.27 19.61 -12.87
N GLN A 279 -7.38 20.49 -13.33
CA GLN A 279 -6.03 20.13 -13.80
C GLN A 279 -5.03 20.17 -12.65
N LEU A 280 -3.93 19.41 -12.72
CA LEU A 280 -2.85 19.52 -11.74
C LEU A 280 -2.32 20.96 -11.72
N ARG A 281 -2.26 21.59 -10.54
CA ARG A 281 -1.51 22.85 -10.39
C ARG A 281 -0.03 22.52 -10.40
N ALA A 282 0.69 23.21 -11.28
CA ALA A 282 2.15 23.24 -11.28
C ALA A 282 2.68 23.96 -10.05
#